data_AF-A0A948XK42-F1
#
_entry.id   AF-A0A948XK42-F1
#
_cell.length_a   1.000
_cell.length_b   1.000
_cell.length_c   1.000
_cell.angle_alpha   90.00
_cell.angle_beta   90.00
_cell.angle_gamma   90.00
#
_symmetry.space_group_name_H-M   'P 1'
#
loop_
_entity.id
_entity.type
_entity.pdbx_description
1 polymer ?
#
loop_
_entity_poly.entity_id
_entity_poly.type
_entity_poly.pdbx_seq_one_letter_code
_entity_poly.pdbx_strand_id
1 'polypeptide(L)'
;MKPRLIKIFSILTILILLVSQTDFIKGLLRPSTAYAVAGLLIDWGVTPGDPIFVITDIVPGDTESRTVQIHNGSTDTVPVGIRGMEVSQTGNLATALDITISANSTPVYGSASPTGPKTLRQFFDEAPIPSFIPLSNLTPNHNVTYEVTVTFRQSAGNQFQAKNITFDLRIGPAIPVPEACKKIIFINEPVYGTKNNDIINGTNGNDMIFAFKGNDIINAKSGNDCIVADQGNDIINAGDGNDVAFGDDGNDIIKGEKGNDILYAGKGNDILNGGAGNDSCSGGKIQTSCEINL
;
A
#
# COMPACT_ATOMS: atom_id res chain seq x y z
N MET A 1 -70.65 9.80 24.15
CA MET A 1 -69.87 8.83 23.35
C MET A 1 -68.59 9.52 22.89
N LYS A 2 -67.45 8.85 23.09
CA LYS A 2 -66.05 9.29 22.92
C LYS A 2 -65.66 9.36 21.41
N PRO A 3 -64.44 9.82 21.00
CA PRO A 3 -64.20 10.98 20.12
C PRO A 3 -63.52 10.61 18.78
N ARG A 4 -63.15 11.60 17.93
CA ARG A 4 -61.76 11.86 17.47
C ARG A 4 -61.65 12.82 16.26
N LEU A 5 -61.02 13.98 16.50
CA LEU A 5 -60.25 14.71 15.50
C LEU A 5 -59.05 13.85 15.08
N ILE A 6 -58.86 13.66 13.77
CA ILE A 6 -57.62 13.11 13.22
C ILE A 6 -56.67 14.27 12.94
N LYS A 7 -55.48 14.19 13.57
CA LYS A 7 -54.32 15.06 13.36
C LYS A 7 -53.79 14.90 11.94
N ILE A 8 -53.59 16.00 11.22
CA ILE A 8 -52.67 16.06 10.08
C ILE A 8 -51.34 16.58 10.62
N PHE A 9 -50.40 15.67 10.83
CA PHE A 9 -48.98 15.97 11.00
C PHE A 9 -48.20 14.93 10.19
N SER A 10 -47.06 15.35 9.66
CA SER A 10 -46.04 14.55 8.97
C SER A 10 -46.14 14.49 7.44
N ILE A 11 -45.76 15.60 6.81
CA ILE A 11 -45.02 15.57 5.53
C ILE A 11 -43.75 16.41 5.72
N LEU A 12 -42.77 15.88 6.47
CA LEU A 12 -41.41 16.45 6.47
C LEU A 12 -40.34 15.43 6.91
N THR A 13 -40.49 14.15 6.57
CA THR A 13 -39.55 13.11 7.02
C THR A 13 -39.28 12.03 5.97
N ILE A 14 -39.29 12.38 4.68
CA ILE A 14 -38.87 11.48 3.59
C ILE A 14 -37.98 12.24 2.59
N LEU A 15 -37.01 13.01 3.10
CA LEU A 15 -35.88 13.50 2.27
C LEU A 15 -34.52 13.38 2.95
N ILE A 16 -34.46 12.89 4.19
CA ILE A 16 -33.21 12.68 4.95
C ILE A 16 -32.75 11.20 4.91
N LEU A 17 -33.63 10.26 4.53
CA LEU A 17 -33.26 8.83 4.48
C LEU A 17 -32.57 8.36 3.19
N LEU A 18 -32.60 9.13 2.10
CA LEU A 18 -31.89 8.74 0.87
C LEU A 18 -30.40 9.13 0.89
N VAL A 19 -30.04 10.21 1.58
CA VAL A 19 -28.63 10.64 1.70
C VAL A 19 -27.85 9.72 2.66
N SER A 20 -28.51 9.16 3.68
CA SER A 20 -27.87 8.21 4.60
C SER A 20 -27.63 6.82 4.00
N GLN A 21 -28.34 6.44 2.93
CA GLN A 21 -28.12 5.14 2.26
C GLN A 21 -26.93 5.19 1.30
N THR A 22 -26.61 6.35 0.72
CA THR A 22 -25.40 6.49 -0.12
C THR A 22 -24.11 6.42 0.70
N ASP A 23 -24.11 6.91 1.94
CA ASP A 23 -22.95 6.81 2.84
C ASP A 23 -22.85 5.42 3.50
N PHE A 24 -23.99 4.77 3.78
CA PHE A 24 -24.01 3.40 4.31
C PHE A 24 -23.45 2.37 3.30
N ILE A 25 -23.78 2.50 2.00
CA ILE A 25 -23.24 1.61 0.96
C ILE A 25 -21.74 1.86 0.73
N LYS A 26 -21.24 3.10 0.91
CA LYS A 26 -19.80 3.42 0.86
C LYS A 26 -19.01 2.91 2.07
N GLY A 27 -19.66 2.61 3.20
CA GLY A 27 -19.05 2.00 4.38
C GLY A 27 -18.92 0.48 4.29
N LEU A 28 -19.77 -0.18 3.49
CA LEU A 28 -19.81 -1.65 3.41
C LEU A 28 -18.70 -2.29 2.55
N LEU A 29 -17.95 -1.49 1.78
CA LEU A 29 -16.93 -1.96 0.82
C LEU A 29 -15.63 -1.15 0.89
N ARG A 30 -15.19 -0.75 2.10
CA ARG A 30 -13.83 -0.24 2.26
C ARG A 30 -12.90 -1.42 2.57
N PRO A 31 -11.90 -1.72 1.71
CA PRO A 31 -10.90 -2.72 2.05
C PRO A 31 -10.25 -2.35 3.38
N SER A 32 -10.01 -3.34 4.23
CA SER A 32 -9.37 -3.13 5.52
C SER A 32 -8.09 -2.32 5.36
N THR A 33 -7.94 -1.33 6.23
CA THR A 33 -6.77 -0.45 6.37
C THR A 33 -5.52 -1.21 6.85
N ALA A 34 -5.73 -2.45 7.30
CA ALA A 34 -4.73 -3.49 7.46
C ALA A 34 -4.54 -4.27 6.16
N TYR A 35 -3.34 -4.19 5.57
CA TYR A 35 -2.91 -5.06 4.49
C TYR A 35 -1.90 -6.07 5.05
N ALA A 36 -2.41 -7.23 5.45
CA ALA A 36 -1.59 -8.33 5.97
C ALA A 36 -0.93 -9.07 4.80
N VAL A 37 0.36 -8.88 4.64
CA VAL A 37 1.19 -9.58 3.65
C VAL A 37 2.52 -9.97 4.29
N ALA A 38 3.15 -11.01 3.75
CA ALA A 38 4.34 -11.62 4.33
C ALA A 38 4.16 -12.12 5.78
N GLY A 39 2.96 -12.58 6.15
CA GLY A 39 2.69 -13.15 7.49
C GLY A 39 2.61 -12.13 8.63
N LEU A 40 2.47 -10.83 8.31
CA LEU A 40 2.13 -9.81 9.30
C LEU A 40 0.66 -9.93 9.71
N LEU A 41 0.40 -9.99 11.02
CA LEU A 41 -0.93 -9.84 11.60
C LEU A 41 -1.05 -8.41 12.15
N ILE A 42 -2.05 -7.67 11.70
CA ILE A 42 -2.22 -6.25 12.01
C ILE A 42 -3.54 -6.07 12.75
N ASP A 43 -3.49 -5.45 13.93
CA ASP A 43 -4.65 -5.13 14.74
C ASP A 43 -4.67 -3.64 15.09
N TRP A 44 -5.63 -2.91 14.54
CA TRP A 44 -5.85 -1.49 14.81
C TRP A 44 -6.72 -1.23 16.05
N GLY A 45 -7.27 -2.28 16.67
CA GLY A 45 -8.21 -2.14 17.79
C GLY A 45 -9.53 -1.45 17.44
N VAL A 46 -9.84 -1.24 16.15
CA VAL A 46 -11.07 -0.63 15.64
C VAL A 46 -11.76 -1.54 14.63
N THR A 47 -13.08 -1.43 14.50
CA THR A 47 -13.84 -2.21 13.51
C THR A 47 -13.44 -1.81 12.09
N PRO A 48 -13.12 -2.77 11.20
CA PRO A 48 -12.77 -2.46 9.81
C PRO A 48 -13.90 -1.70 9.10
N GLY A 49 -13.56 -0.63 8.38
CA GLY A 49 -14.49 0.09 7.49
C GLY A 49 -14.55 1.60 7.72
N ASP A 50 -14.16 2.10 8.90
CA ASP A 50 -14.12 3.53 9.20
C ASP A 50 -12.73 4.13 8.98
N PRO A 51 -12.61 5.43 8.58
CA PRO A 51 -11.32 6.10 8.49
C PRO A 51 -10.59 6.09 9.83
N ILE A 52 -9.29 5.78 9.82
CA ILE A 52 -8.48 5.75 11.05
C ILE A 52 -8.42 7.15 11.68
N PHE A 53 -8.28 8.20 10.87
CA PHE A 53 -8.30 9.59 11.31
C PHE A 53 -9.43 10.40 10.67
N VAL A 54 -10.25 10.99 11.54
CA VAL A 54 -11.21 12.04 11.21
C VAL A 54 -10.91 13.21 12.12
N ILE A 55 -10.19 14.21 11.60
CA ILE A 55 -9.78 15.39 12.37
C ILE A 55 -10.69 16.56 11.97
N THR A 56 -11.46 17.04 12.93
CA THR A 56 -12.43 18.13 12.78
C THR A 56 -12.32 19.08 13.96
N ASP A 57 -12.59 20.37 13.73
CA ASP A 57 -12.70 21.39 14.79
C ASP A 57 -11.48 21.50 15.72
N ILE A 58 -10.31 21.07 15.23
CA ILE A 58 -9.05 21.05 15.98
C ILE A 58 -8.52 22.47 16.20
N VAL A 59 -8.02 22.77 17.40
CA VAL A 59 -7.40 24.07 17.75
C VAL A 59 -5.89 23.94 17.95
N PRO A 60 -5.09 25.02 17.77
CA PRO A 60 -3.64 24.92 17.82
C PRO A 60 -3.15 24.34 19.16
N GLY A 61 -2.37 23.26 19.08
CA GLY A 61 -1.87 22.51 20.23
C GLY A 61 -2.58 21.17 20.48
N ASP A 62 -3.77 20.96 19.92
CA ASP A 62 -4.49 19.70 20.04
C ASP A 62 -3.75 18.54 19.35
N THR A 63 -3.97 17.34 19.88
CA THR A 63 -3.36 16.10 19.39
C THR A 63 -4.39 14.99 19.24
N GLU A 64 -4.30 14.24 18.16
CA GLU A 64 -5.06 13.01 17.92
C GLU A 64 -4.10 11.84 17.72
N SER A 65 -4.34 10.72 18.39
CA SER A 65 -3.47 9.54 18.34
C SER A 65 -4.23 8.25 18.04
N ARG A 66 -3.57 7.33 17.34
CA ARG A 66 -4.06 5.97 17.08
C ARG A 66 -2.93 4.98 17.25
N THR A 67 -3.25 3.80 17.75
CA THR A 67 -2.27 2.70 17.91
C THR A 67 -2.60 1.55 16.98
N VAL A 68 -1.56 0.86 16.54
CA VAL A 68 -1.67 -0.40 15.81
C VAL A 68 -0.68 -1.40 16.38
N GLN A 69 -1.17 -2.60 16.66
CA GLN A 69 -0.35 -3.73 17.06
C GLN A 69 -0.06 -4.59 15.85
N ILE A 70 1.21 -4.96 15.69
CA ILE A 70 1.65 -5.80 14.58
C ILE A 70 2.43 -6.97 15.15
N HIS A 71 2.08 -8.17 14.72
CA HIS A 71 2.81 -9.40 15.00
C HIS A 71 3.40 -9.94 13.70
N ASN A 72 4.69 -10.25 13.70
CA ASN A 72 5.29 -11.02 12.60
C ASN A 72 5.11 -12.51 12.87
N GLY A 73 4.08 -13.11 12.26
CA GLY A 73 3.83 -14.56 12.32
C GLY A 73 4.61 -15.37 11.27
N SER A 74 5.47 -14.72 10.49
CA SER A 74 6.32 -15.39 9.50
C SER A 74 7.61 -15.94 10.11
N THR A 75 8.37 -16.68 9.31
CA THR A 75 9.68 -17.21 9.67
C THR A 75 10.84 -16.30 9.29
N ASP A 76 10.55 -15.21 8.59
CA ASP A 76 11.55 -14.28 8.06
C ASP A 76 11.41 -12.91 8.74
N THR A 77 12.45 -12.09 8.67
CA THR A 77 12.34 -10.71 9.14
C THR A 77 11.60 -9.89 8.10
N VAL A 78 10.55 -9.18 8.50
CA VAL A 78 9.74 -8.37 7.59
C VAL A 78 10.05 -6.89 7.81
N PRO A 79 10.46 -6.14 6.76
CA PRO A 79 10.57 -4.69 6.85
C PRO A 79 9.17 -4.09 6.91
N VAL A 80 8.76 -3.56 8.04
CA VAL A 80 7.44 -2.95 8.22
C VAL A 80 7.51 -1.48 7.87
N GLY A 81 6.56 -1.01 7.05
CA GLY A 81 6.37 0.39 6.75
C GLY A 81 4.93 0.83 6.79
N ILE A 82 4.75 2.13 6.61
CA ILE A 82 3.46 2.81 6.66
C ILE A 82 3.31 3.75 5.45
N ARG A 83 2.07 3.92 4.99
CA ARG A 83 1.69 4.96 4.03
C ARG A 83 0.41 5.64 4.49
N GLY A 84 0.35 6.96 4.31
CA GLY A 84 -0.88 7.72 4.49
C GLY A 84 -1.71 7.78 3.21
N MET A 85 -3.02 7.62 3.34
CA MET A 85 -3.99 7.66 2.25
C MET A 85 -4.95 8.82 2.50
N GLU A 86 -4.67 9.98 1.91
CA GLU A 86 -5.55 11.13 2.04
C GLU A 86 -6.91 10.84 1.39
N VAL A 87 -8.00 10.98 2.14
CA VAL A 87 -9.37 10.78 1.65
C VAL A 87 -9.99 12.12 1.26
N SER A 88 -9.87 13.12 2.13
CA SER A 88 -10.37 14.47 1.88
C SER A 88 -9.75 15.47 2.84
N GLN A 89 -9.59 16.71 2.40
CA GLN A 89 -9.23 17.82 3.27
C GLN A 89 -9.87 19.14 2.84
N THR A 90 -9.89 20.11 3.74
CA THR A 90 -10.28 21.49 3.44
C THR A 90 -9.15 22.48 3.75
N GLY A 91 -8.93 23.45 2.85
CA GLY A 91 -8.01 24.58 3.09
C GLY A 91 -6.54 24.22 3.30
N ASN A 92 -6.08 23.08 2.76
CA ASN A 92 -4.70 22.57 2.90
C ASN A 92 -4.24 22.30 4.35
N LEU A 93 -5.18 21.90 5.21
CA LEU A 93 -4.96 21.64 6.64
C LEU A 93 -3.77 20.69 6.91
N ALA A 94 -3.48 19.74 6.03
CA ALA A 94 -2.36 18.81 6.19
C ALA A 94 -0.98 19.50 6.36
N THR A 95 -0.80 20.72 5.86
CA THR A 95 0.45 21.49 6.00
C THR A 95 0.65 22.10 7.39
N ALA A 96 -0.44 22.21 8.15
CA ALA A 96 -0.48 22.78 9.49
C ALA A 96 -0.45 21.72 10.60
N LEU A 97 -0.62 20.46 10.22
CA LEU A 97 -0.57 19.31 11.11
C LEU A 97 0.83 18.71 11.07
N ASP A 98 1.44 18.54 12.23
CA ASP A 98 2.66 17.76 12.40
C ASP A 98 2.28 16.29 12.66
N ILE A 99 3.07 15.36 12.16
CA ILE A 99 2.87 13.92 12.38
C ILE A 99 4.13 13.29 12.99
N THR A 100 3.91 12.40 13.94
CA THR A 100 4.96 11.61 14.58
C THR A 100 4.53 10.17 14.70
N ILE A 101 5.49 9.24 14.61
CA ILE A 101 5.24 7.81 14.82
C ILE A 101 6.29 7.29 15.79
N SER A 102 5.85 6.55 16.80
CA SER A 102 6.73 5.84 17.72
C SER A 102 6.51 4.32 17.64
N ALA A 103 7.58 3.55 17.79
CA ALA A 103 7.57 2.09 17.88
C ALA A 103 7.91 1.71 19.33
N ASN A 104 6.96 1.12 20.06
CA ASN A 104 7.11 0.83 21.49
C ASN A 104 7.65 2.06 22.26
N SER A 105 7.06 3.24 22.00
CA SER A 105 7.44 4.54 22.56
C SER A 105 8.78 5.13 22.09
N THR A 106 9.52 4.47 21.19
CA THR A 106 10.72 5.02 20.56
C THR A 106 10.35 5.78 19.28
N PRO A 107 10.67 7.07 19.12
CA PRO A 107 10.35 7.81 17.89
C PRO A 107 11.05 7.22 16.66
N VAL A 108 10.27 6.86 15.63
CA VAL A 108 10.78 6.30 14.37
C VAL A 108 10.51 7.20 13.17
N TYR A 109 9.53 8.10 13.26
CA TYR A 109 9.20 9.06 12.21
C TYR A 109 8.71 10.39 12.81
N GLY A 110 9.05 11.52 12.18
CA GLY A 110 8.69 12.85 12.69
C GLY A 110 9.49 13.28 13.93
N SER A 111 9.28 14.53 14.37
CA SER A 111 9.84 15.12 15.61
C SER A 111 11.34 14.82 15.83
N ALA A 112 11.71 14.22 16.97
CA ALA A 112 13.07 13.85 17.36
C ALA A 112 13.61 12.57 16.69
N SER A 113 12.85 11.95 15.78
CA SER A 113 13.35 10.82 14.98
C SER A 113 14.44 11.28 14.00
N PRO A 114 15.24 10.35 13.43
CA PRO A 114 16.24 10.67 12.41
C PRO A 114 15.66 11.34 11.15
N THR A 115 14.36 11.20 10.91
CA THR A 115 13.68 11.83 9.77
C THR A 115 13.40 13.32 9.98
N GLY A 116 13.55 13.81 11.22
CA GLY A 116 13.26 15.18 11.63
C GLY A 116 11.76 15.48 11.75
N PRO A 117 11.38 16.72 12.05
CA PRO A 117 9.97 17.14 12.05
C PRO A 117 9.32 16.96 10.68
N LYS A 118 8.10 16.40 10.67
CA LYS A 118 7.33 16.12 9.45
C LYS A 118 5.94 16.68 9.59
N THR A 119 5.47 17.33 8.53
CA THR A 119 4.06 17.67 8.38
C THR A 119 3.28 16.47 7.85
N LEU A 120 1.97 16.45 8.09
CA LEU A 120 1.09 15.43 7.53
C LEU A 120 1.10 15.44 6.00
N ARG A 121 1.22 16.62 5.38
CA ARG A 121 1.41 16.73 3.91
C ARG A 121 2.68 16.01 3.44
N GLN A 122 3.81 16.24 4.09
CA GLN A 122 5.07 15.56 3.75
C GLN A 122 4.96 14.04 3.90
N PHE A 123 4.28 13.58 4.95
CA PHE A 123 4.03 12.15 5.13
C PHE A 123 3.23 11.51 3.98
N PHE A 124 2.22 12.20 3.45
CA PHE A 124 1.51 11.73 2.26
C PHE A 124 2.36 11.76 0.99
N ASP A 125 3.32 12.69 0.88
CA ASP A 125 4.16 12.84 -0.31
C ASP A 125 5.36 11.88 -0.33
N GLU A 126 5.84 11.43 0.83
CA GLU A 126 7.06 10.62 0.95
C GLU A 126 6.93 9.17 0.49
N ALA A 127 5.71 8.63 0.46
CA ALA A 127 5.44 7.28 0.01
C ALA A 127 4.22 7.24 -0.92
N PRO A 128 4.35 7.66 -2.19
CA PRO A 128 3.33 7.40 -3.18
C PRO A 128 3.21 5.89 -3.43
N ILE A 129 2.05 5.44 -3.94
CA ILE A 129 1.88 4.05 -4.38
C ILE A 129 2.99 3.69 -5.39
N PRO A 130 3.65 2.52 -5.27
CA PRO A 130 3.36 1.42 -4.34
C PRO A 130 4.21 1.44 -3.06
N SER A 131 4.97 2.51 -2.81
CA SER A 131 5.98 2.59 -1.74
C SER A 131 5.38 2.77 -0.34
N PHE A 132 6.19 2.47 0.68
CA PHE A 132 5.90 2.70 2.10
C PHE A 132 7.08 3.40 2.77
N ILE A 133 6.80 4.23 3.78
CA ILE A 133 7.82 4.80 4.66
C ILE A 133 8.31 3.68 5.59
N PRO A 134 9.60 3.32 5.57
CA PRO A 134 10.14 2.28 6.45
C PRO A 134 10.05 2.70 7.92
N LEU A 135 9.60 1.80 8.80
CA LEU A 135 9.49 2.06 10.23
C LEU A 135 10.38 1.13 11.08
N SER A 136 10.37 -0.18 10.83
CA SER A 136 11.23 -1.13 11.54
C SER A 136 11.44 -2.42 10.75
N ASN A 137 12.41 -3.23 11.18
CA ASN A 137 12.55 -4.62 10.73
C ASN A 137 12.07 -5.54 11.85
N LEU A 138 10.92 -6.17 11.66
CA LEU A 138 10.28 -7.00 12.68
C LEU A 138 10.74 -8.45 12.52
N THR A 139 11.47 -8.97 13.50
CA THR A 139 11.97 -10.35 13.48
C THR A 139 10.84 -11.37 13.70
N PRO A 140 11.03 -12.64 13.31
CA PRO A 140 10.02 -13.70 13.49
C PRO A 140 9.46 -13.79 14.91
N ASN A 141 8.15 -13.97 15.04
CA ASN A 141 7.40 -14.09 16.30
C ASN A 141 7.48 -12.87 17.24
N HIS A 142 7.91 -11.70 16.76
CA HIS A 142 7.96 -10.48 17.56
C HIS A 142 6.76 -9.57 17.30
N ASN A 143 6.44 -8.77 18.31
CA ASN A 143 5.39 -7.76 18.27
C ASN A 143 5.99 -6.36 18.29
N VAL A 144 5.31 -5.43 17.63
CA VAL A 144 5.54 -3.99 17.77
C VAL A 144 4.20 -3.28 17.88
N THR A 145 4.13 -2.29 18.76
CA THR A 145 3.03 -1.33 18.77
C THR A 145 3.53 -0.02 18.19
N TYR A 146 2.88 0.42 17.11
CA TYR A 146 3.08 1.77 16.60
C TYR A 146 2.02 2.70 17.15
N GLU A 147 2.43 3.88 17.58
CA GLU A 147 1.55 4.99 17.92
C GLU A 147 1.78 6.09 16.91
N VAL A 148 0.72 6.44 16.16
CA VAL A 148 0.69 7.54 15.20
C VAL A 148 -0.03 8.70 15.85
N THR A 149 0.65 9.83 15.97
CA THR A 149 0.13 11.04 16.58
C THR A 149 0.18 12.19 15.59
N VAL A 150 -0.96 12.87 15.42
CA VAL A 150 -1.11 14.09 14.63
C VAL A 150 -1.35 15.26 15.59
N THR A 151 -0.56 16.31 15.44
CA THR A 151 -0.60 17.50 16.30
C THR A 151 -0.89 18.72 15.47
N PHE A 152 -1.88 19.53 15.86
CA PHE A 152 -2.08 20.82 15.25
C PHE A 152 -1.04 21.81 15.76
N ARG A 153 -0.17 22.29 14.85
CA ARG A 153 0.96 23.15 15.23
C ARG A 153 0.47 24.44 15.86
N GLN A 154 0.98 24.77 17.04
CA GLN A 154 0.64 26.01 17.75
C GLN A 154 0.86 27.28 16.90
N SER A 155 1.88 27.28 16.03
CA SER A 155 2.20 28.43 15.17
C SER A 155 1.34 28.58 13.92
N ALA A 156 0.46 27.61 13.61
CA ALA A 156 -0.33 27.64 12.37
C ALA A 156 -1.48 28.67 12.38
N GLY A 157 -1.85 29.19 13.55
CA GLY A 157 -2.87 30.23 13.72
C GLY A 157 -4.29 29.77 13.40
N ASN A 158 -5.22 30.73 13.32
CA ASN A 158 -6.66 30.45 13.26
C ASN A 158 -7.22 30.22 11.85
N GLN A 159 -6.41 30.34 10.79
CA GLN A 159 -6.86 30.20 9.40
C GLN A 159 -7.38 28.79 9.06
N PHE A 160 -7.02 27.80 9.89
CA PHE A 160 -7.45 26.41 9.77
C PHE A 160 -8.60 26.03 10.72
N GLN A 161 -9.18 26.99 11.45
CA GLN A 161 -10.38 26.73 12.26
C GLN A 161 -11.54 26.23 11.38
N ALA A 162 -12.29 25.27 11.90
CA ALA A 162 -13.40 24.59 11.19
C ALA A 162 -12.98 23.91 9.87
N LYS A 163 -11.69 23.72 9.63
CA LYS A 163 -11.19 22.83 8.57
C LYS A 163 -11.17 21.40 9.09
N ASN A 164 -11.21 20.48 8.15
CA ASN A 164 -11.22 19.06 8.39
C ASN A 164 -10.23 18.34 7.49
N ILE A 165 -9.76 17.21 7.98
CA ILE A 165 -9.04 16.23 7.18
C ILE A 165 -9.47 14.82 7.59
N THR A 166 -9.66 13.99 6.59
CA THR A 166 -9.91 12.57 6.74
C THR A 166 -8.86 11.83 5.94
N PHE A 167 -8.21 10.89 6.60
CA PHE A 167 -7.22 10.06 5.94
C PHE A 167 -7.17 8.69 6.60
N ASP A 168 -6.63 7.76 5.82
CA ASP A 168 -6.39 6.40 6.23
C ASP A 168 -4.90 6.12 6.36
N LEU A 169 -4.58 5.00 7.00
CA LEU A 169 -3.22 4.48 7.09
C LEU A 169 -3.18 3.07 6.53
N ARG A 170 -2.12 2.78 5.79
CA ARG A 170 -1.80 1.44 5.33
C ARG A 170 -0.49 1.01 5.94
N ILE A 171 -0.46 -0.20 6.46
CA ILE A 171 0.73 -0.87 6.96
C ILE A 171 1.00 -2.07 6.06
N GLY A 172 2.27 -2.27 5.71
CA GLY A 172 2.69 -3.38 4.88
C GLY A 172 4.22 -3.49 4.77
N PRO A 173 4.71 -4.45 3.98
CA PRO A 173 6.13 -4.59 3.71
C PRO A 173 6.71 -3.35 3.01
N ALA A 174 7.71 -2.72 3.63
CA ALA A 174 8.44 -1.57 3.09
C ALA A 174 9.55 -2.00 2.13
N ILE A 175 9.16 -2.63 1.03
CA ILE A 175 10.10 -3.12 0.03
C ILE A 175 10.43 -1.99 -0.96
N PRO A 176 11.71 -1.67 -1.19
CA PRO A 176 12.09 -0.69 -2.18
C PRO A 176 11.66 -1.11 -3.59
N VAL A 177 11.07 -0.18 -4.33
CA VAL A 177 10.77 -0.37 -5.76
C VAL A 177 12.08 -0.42 -6.55
N PRO A 178 12.33 -1.45 -7.38
CA PRO A 178 13.51 -1.51 -8.23
C PRO A 178 13.63 -0.27 -9.13
N GLU A 179 14.86 0.23 -9.35
CA GLU A 179 15.08 1.46 -10.14
C GLU A 179 14.47 1.39 -11.55
N ALA A 180 14.53 0.21 -12.19
CA ALA A 180 13.95 -0.02 -13.51
C ALA A 180 12.42 0.18 -13.52
N CYS A 181 11.75 -0.08 -12.39
CA CYS A 181 10.31 0.02 -12.26
C CYS A 181 9.81 1.41 -11.88
N LYS A 182 10.69 2.33 -11.45
CA LYS A 182 10.28 3.68 -10.99
C LYS A 182 9.61 4.55 -12.05
N LYS A 183 9.73 4.20 -13.33
CA LYS A 183 9.06 4.89 -14.44
C LYS A 183 7.62 4.43 -14.65
N ILE A 184 7.25 3.28 -14.10
CA ILE A 184 5.90 2.75 -14.17
C ILE A 184 5.04 3.47 -13.13
N ILE A 185 3.86 3.92 -13.56
CA ILE A 185 2.89 4.56 -12.66
C ILE A 185 1.95 3.47 -12.15
N PHE A 186 2.01 3.19 -10.86
CA PHE A 186 1.14 2.22 -10.20
C PHE A 186 -0.05 2.94 -9.55
N ILE A 187 -1.25 2.41 -9.77
CA ILE A 187 -2.49 2.93 -9.17
C ILE A 187 -3.10 1.96 -8.15
N ASN A 188 -2.69 0.69 -8.21
CA ASN A 188 -3.12 -0.36 -7.32
C ASN A 188 -2.06 -0.63 -6.26
N GLU A 189 -2.48 -1.29 -5.19
CA GLU A 189 -1.55 -1.82 -4.20
C GLU A 189 -0.64 -2.88 -4.80
N PRO A 190 0.62 -2.95 -4.35
CA PRO A 190 1.46 -4.07 -4.70
C PRO A 190 0.82 -5.40 -4.28
N VAL A 191 0.95 -6.40 -5.15
CA VAL A 191 0.58 -7.79 -4.92
C VAL A 191 1.77 -8.48 -4.29
N TYR A 192 1.55 -9.23 -3.21
CA TYR A 192 2.61 -10.01 -2.61
C TYR A 192 2.22 -11.48 -2.51
N GLY A 193 3.19 -12.35 -2.81
CA GLY A 193 3.13 -13.76 -2.52
C GLY A 193 3.53 -14.05 -1.07
N THR A 194 4.00 -15.27 -0.86
CA THR A 194 4.42 -15.85 0.40
C THR A 194 5.80 -16.49 0.21
N LYS A 195 6.28 -17.19 1.24
CA LYS A 195 7.53 -17.94 1.14
C LYS A 195 7.37 -19.35 0.54
N ASN A 196 6.17 -19.68 0.08
CA ASN A 196 5.85 -20.98 -0.50
C ASN A 196 5.51 -20.76 -1.96
N ASN A 197 5.45 -21.85 -2.73
CA ASN A 197 5.02 -21.81 -4.11
C ASN A 197 3.62 -21.20 -4.25
N ASP A 198 3.54 -20.06 -4.93
CA ASP A 198 2.33 -19.30 -5.12
C ASP A 198 1.86 -19.31 -6.58
N ILE A 199 0.56 -19.06 -6.79
CA ILE A 199 0.00 -18.74 -8.10
C ILE A 199 -0.52 -17.32 -8.02
N ILE A 200 0.22 -16.39 -8.60
CA ILE A 200 -0.07 -14.97 -8.55
C ILE A 200 -0.68 -14.52 -9.87
N ASN A 201 -1.81 -13.84 -9.79
CA ASN A 201 -2.47 -13.24 -10.94
C ASN A 201 -2.60 -11.74 -10.73
N GLY A 202 -1.96 -10.97 -11.61
CA GLY A 202 -2.15 -9.53 -11.71
C GLY A 202 -3.54 -9.16 -12.25
N THR A 203 -3.67 -7.87 -12.53
CA THR A 203 -4.83 -7.19 -13.08
C THR A 203 -4.59 -6.88 -14.57
N ASN A 204 -5.40 -6.02 -15.18
CA ASN A 204 -5.13 -5.57 -16.56
C ASN A 204 -4.52 -4.16 -16.58
N GLY A 205 -4.02 -3.68 -15.45
CA GLY A 205 -3.29 -2.42 -15.34
C GLY A 205 -1.97 -2.66 -14.62
N ASN A 206 -1.11 -1.63 -14.62
CA ASN A 206 0.24 -1.72 -14.08
C ASN A 206 0.28 -2.23 -12.64
N ASP A 207 0.89 -3.38 -12.43
CA ASP A 207 1.00 -4.05 -11.15
C ASP A 207 2.45 -4.13 -10.67
N MET A 208 2.63 -3.91 -9.37
CA MET A 208 3.88 -4.20 -8.66
C MET A 208 3.71 -5.54 -7.95
N ILE A 209 4.48 -6.55 -8.31
CA ILE A 209 4.35 -7.91 -7.80
C ILE A 209 5.64 -8.33 -7.11
N PHE A 210 5.54 -8.77 -5.86
CA PHE A 210 6.65 -9.38 -5.10
C PHE A 210 6.27 -10.81 -4.73
N ALA A 211 6.82 -11.83 -5.39
CA ALA A 211 6.44 -13.22 -5.15
C ALA A 211 7.09 -13.81 -3.89
N PHE A 212 8.34 -13.42 -3.62
CA PHE A 212 9.18 -13.81 -2.49
C PHE A 212 9.89 -15.16 -2.65
N LYS A 213 9.67 -16.13 -1.76
CA LYS A 213 10.38 -17.42 -1.85
C LYS A 213 9.40 -18.45 -2.34
N GLY A 214 9.90 -19.48 -3.01
CA GLY A 214 9.06 -20.55 -3.52
C GLY A 214 9.20 -20.64 -5.02
N ASN A 215 8.78 -21.76 -5.61
CA ASN A 215 8.70 -21.88 -7.05
C ASN A 215 7.32 -21.36 -7.48
N ASP A 216 7.28 -20.12 -7.94
CA ASP A 216 6.05 -19.37 -8.15
C ASP A 216 5.61 -19.39 -9.62
N ILE A 217 4.30 -19.26 -9.83
CA ILE A 217 3.70 -19.06 -11.15
C ILE A 217 3.03 -17.70 -11.16
N ILE A 218 3.57 -16.77 -11.94
CA ILE A 218 3.15 -15.38 -11.99
C ILE A 218 2.58 -15.08 -13.37
N ASN A 219 1.34 -14.57 -13.42
CA ASN A 219 0.73 -14.03 -14.63
C ASN A 219 0.29 -12.58 -14.37
N ALA A 220 1.06 -11.60 -14.84
CA ALA A 220 0.76 -10.17 -14.58
C ALA A 220 -0.32 -9.61 -15.52
N LYS A 221 -0.40 -10.16 -16.74
CA LYS A 221 -1.46 -10.02 -17.76
C LYS A 221 -1.30 -8.83 -18.69
N SER A 222 -1.79 -7.66 -18.34
CA SER A 222 -1.76 -6.50 -19.24
C SER A 222 -1.46 -5.25 -18.45
N GLY A 223 -0.87 -4.25 -19.10
CA GLY A 223 -0.32 -3.09 -18.40
C GLY A 223 1.20 -3.20 -18.33
N ASN A 224 1.87 -2.12 -17.98
CA ASN A 224 3.31 -2.16 -17.75
C ASN A 224 3.54 -2.64 -16.31
N ASP A 225 4.01 -3.86 -16.14
CA ASP A 225 4.13 -4.51 -14.85
C ASP A 225 5.57 -4.50 -14.33
N CYS A 226 5.72 -4.56 -13.01
CA CYS A 226 7.00 -4.79 -12.34
C CYS A 226 6.90 -6.02 -11.46
N ILE A 227 7.69 -7.04 -11.77
CA ILE A 227 7.62 -8.36 -11.14
C ILE A 227 8.97 -8.69 -10.53
N VAL A 228 8.98 -9.00 -9.23
CA VAL A 228 10.14 -9.50 -8.50
C VAL A 228 9.80 -10.87 -7.95
N ALA A 229 10.38 -11.92 -8.53
CA ALA A 229 10.12 -13.29 -8.13
C ALA A 229 10.92 -13.70 -6.88
N ASP A 230 12.18 -13.25 -6.76
CA ASP A 230 13.10 -13.45 -5.63
C ASP A 230 13.74 -14.86 -5.57
N GLN A 231 13.41 -15.77 -4.65
CA GLN A 231 14.12 -17.06 -4.57
C GLN A 231 13.23 -18.23 -4.98
N GLY A 232 13.64 -18.98 -6.00
CA GLY A 232 12.92 -20.16 -6.46
C GLY A 232 13.17 -20.46 -7.93
N ASN A 233 12.60 -21.54 -8.44
CA ASN A 233 12.53 -21.75 -9.88
C ASN A 233 11.16 -21.27 -10.35
N ASP A 234 11.11 -20.05 -10.87
CA ASP A 234 9.88 -19.33 -11.10
C ASP A 234 9.43 -19.38 -12.55
N ILE A 235 8.12 -19.30 -12.76
CA ILE A 235 7.51 -19.17 -14.09
C ILE A 235 6.80 -17.82 -14.14
N ILE A 236 7.38 -16.89 -14.89
CA ILE A 236 6.90 -15.53 -15.03
C ILE A 236 6.35 -15.34 -16.44
N ASN A 237 5.10 -14.89 -16.51
CA ASN A 237 4.47 -14.35 -17.70
C ASN A 237 4.09 -12.90 -17.41
N ALA A 238 4.84 -11.97 -18.00
CA ALA A 238 4.63 -10.53 -17.80
C ALA A 238 3.38 -10.07 -18.55
N GLY A 239 3.30 -10.34 -19.85
CA GLY A 239 2.06 -10.24 -20.63
C GLY A 239 2.08 -9.11 -21.65
N ASP A 240 0.96 -8.42 -21.83
CA ASP A 240 0.88 -7.32 -22.80
C ASP A 240 1.24 -5.99 -22.11
N GLY A 241 2.40 -5.40 -22.42
CA GLY A 241 2.89 -4.19 -21.77
C GLY A 241 4.37 -3.96 -22.01
N ASN A 242 4.92 -2.84 -21.53
CA ASN A 242 6.38 -2.71 -21.41
C ASN A 242 6.74 -3.06 -19.97
N ASP A 243 7.10 -4.32 -19.77
CA ASP A 243 7.22 -4.91 -18.45
C ASP A 243 8.66 -4.94 -17.95
N VAL A 244 8.80 -5.08 -16.64
CA VAL A 244 10.08 -5.32 -15.99
C VAL A 244 9.94 -6.54 -15.10
N ALA A 245 10.72 -7.59 -15.37
CA ALA A 245 10.68 -8.83 -14.59
C ALA A 245 12.07 -9.22 -14.07
N PHE A 246 12.14 -9.60 -12.80
CA PHE A 246 13.32 -10.11 -12.11
C PHE A 246 13.05 -11.54 -11.63
N GLY A 247 13.80 -12.52 -12.13
CA GLY A 247 13.80 -13.90 -11.65
C GLY A 247 14.59 -14.07 -10.35
N ASP A 248 15.72 -13.37 -10.24
CA ASP A 248 16.63 -13.41 -9.08
C ASP A 248 17.28 -14.79 -8.88
N ASP A 249 17.11 -15.50 -7.76
CA ASP A 249 17.89 -16.71 -7.46
C ASP A 249 17.11 -18.01 -7.77
N GLY A 250 17.55 -18.75 -8.79
CA GLY A 250 17.07 -20.09 -9.15
C GLY A 250 17.01 -20.27 -10.67
N ASN A 251 16.39 -21.34 -11.17
CA ASN A 251 16.31 -21.58 -12.62
C ASN A 251 14.94 -21.13 -13.14
N ASP A 252 14.91 -19.95 -13.73
CA ASP A 252 13.65 -19.27 -14.04
C ASP A 252 13.23 -19.40 -15.49
N ILE A 253 11.93 -19.31 -15.74
CA ILE A 253 11.32 -19.16 -17.05
C ILE A 253 10.60 -17.83 -17.07
N ILE A 254 11.12 -16.86 -17.84
CA ILE A 254 10.53 -15.52 -17.92
C ILE A 254 10.11 -15.24 -19.36
N LYS A 255 8.85 -14.86 -19.53
CA LYS A 255 8.26 -14.44 -20.80
C LYS A 255 7.79 -12.99 -20.70
N GLY A 256 8.30 -12.14 -21.59
CA GLY A 256 7.84 -10.76 -21.77
C GLY A 256 6.47 -10.72 -22.44
N GLU A 257 6.28 -11.51 -23.50
CA GLU A 257 5.09 -11.57 -24.37
C GLU A 257 4.96 -10.39 -25.34
N LYS A 258 4.16 -9.35 -25.13
CA LYS A 258 4.07 -8.24 -26.09
C LYS A 258 4.49 -6.92 -25.46
N GLY A 259 5.46 -6.25 -26.07
CA GLY A 259 5.84 -4.88 -25.79
C GLY A 259 7.36 -4.75 -25.76
N ASN A 260 7.89 -3.72 -25.12
CA ASN A 260 9.35 -3.57 -25.00
C ASN A 260 9.74 -3.87 -23.56
N ASP A 261 10.16 -5.10 -23.32
CA ASP A 261 10.32 -5.63 -21.97
C ASP A 261 11.77 -5.56 -21.49
N ILE A 262 11.94 -5.51 -20.16
CA ILE A 262 13.23 -5.61 -19.50
C ILE A 262 13.23 -6.83 -18.59
N LEU A 263 13.94 -7.88 -18.99
CA LEU A 263 13.95 -9.16 -18.31
C LEU A 263 15.32 -9.43 -17.67
N TYR A 264 15.35 -9.59 -16.36
CA TYR A 264 16.53 -9.94 -15.59
C TYR A 264 16.38 -11.35 -15.03
N ALA A 265 17.18 -12.29 -15.51
CA ALA A 265 17.08 -13.67 -15.05
C ALA A 265 17.64 -13.85 -13.63
N GLY A 266 18.78 -13.23 -13.31
CA GLY A 266 19.43 -13.41 -12.02
C GLY A 266 20.41 -14.58 -12.01
N LYS A 267 20.49 -15.38 -10.95
CA LYS A 267 21.40 -16.53 -10.82
C LYS A 267 20.67 -17.86 -11.09
N GLY A 268 21.02 -18.51 -12.19
CA GLY A 268 20.72 -19.93 -12.40
C GLY A 268 20.90 -20.32 -13.85
N ASN A 269 20.23 -21.38 -14.28
CA ASN A 269 20.10 -21.74 -15.68
C ASN A 269 18.71 -21.32 -16.16
N ASP A 270 18.65 -20.14 -16.78
CA ASP A 270 17.38 -19.45 -17.01
C ASP A 270 16.98 -19.46 -18.48
N ILE A 271 15.67 -19.39 -18.71
CA ILE A 271 15.06 -19.29 -20.04
C ILE A 271 14.34 -17.94 -20.11
N LEU A 272 14.81 -17.06 -21.00
CA LEU A 272 14.17 -15.78 -21.28
C LEU A 272 13.56 -15.80 -22.70
N ASN A 273 12.33 -15.36 -22.82
CA ASN A 273 11.69 -15.08 -24.10
C ASN A 273 11.12 -13.65 -24.04
N GLY A 274 11.72 -12.73 -24.78
CA GLY A 274 11.22 -11.35 -24.85
C GLY A 274 9.82 -11.29 -25.47
N GLY A 275 9.56 -12.17 -26.43
CA GLY A 275 8.32 -12.13 -27.19
C GLY A 275 8.42 -11.09 -28.32
N ALA A 276 7.36 -10.31 -28.51
CA ALA A 276 7.22 -9.35 -29.60
C ALA A 276 7.52 -7.92 -29.12
N GLY A 277 8.52 -7.30 -29.74
CA GLY A 277 8.90 -5.90 -29.53
C GLY A 277 10.40 -5.75 -29.30
N ASN A 278 10.85 -4.62 -28.77
CA ASN A 278 12.28 -4.36 -28.56
C ASN A 278 12.67 -4.67 -27.12
N ASP A 279 13.02 -5.92 -26.88
CA ASP A 279 13.27 -6.42 -25.52
C ASP A 279 14.74 -6.33 -25.11
N SER A 280 14.96 -6.17 -23.82
CA SER A 280 16.27 -6.20 -23.17
C SER A 280 16.33 -7.35 -22.17
N CYS A 281 16.97 -8.44 -22.56
CA CYS A 281 17.28 -9.56 -21.67
C CYS A 281 18.67 -9.42 -21.04
N SER A 282 18.77 -9.68 -19.73
CA SER A 282 20.03 -9.88 -19.04
C SER A 282 20.03 -11.22 -18.32
N GLY A 283 20.91 -12.11 -18.77
CA GLY A 283 21.18 -13.40 -18.12
C GLY A 283 22.19 -13.31 -16.98
N GLY A 284 22.11 -14.27 -16.07
CA GLY A 284 23.11 -14.53 -15.05
C GLY A 284 24.45 -15.04 -15.56
N LYS A 285 25.36 -15.32 -14.63
CA LYS A 285 26.69 -15.91 -14.92
C LYS A 285 26.64 -17.33 -15.50
N ILE A 286 25.47 -17.97 -15.65
CA ILE A 286 25.33 -19.33 -16.18
C ILE A 286 24.18 -19.37 -17.19
N GLN A 287 24.43 -20.07 -18.31
CA GLN A 287 23.56 -20.35 -19.45
C GLN A 287 22.16 -19.73 -19.43
N THR A 288 22.03 -18.54 -20.00
CA THR A 288 20.74 -17.92 -20.34
C THR A 288 20.55 -17.94 -21.85
N SER A 289 19.44 -18.49 -22.32
CA SER A 289 18.97 -18.28 -23.71
C SER A 289 17.95 -17.17 -23.70
N CYS A 290 18.23 -16.07 -24.41
CA CYS A 290 17.22 -15.05 -24.72
C CYS A 290 16.83 -15.18 -26.19
N GLU A 291 15.55 -15.47 -26.45
CA GLU A 291 14.96 -15.35 -27.77
C GLU A 291 14.35 -13.94 -27.90
N ILE A 292 14.92 -13.12 -28.80
CA ILE A 292 14.38 -11.81 -29.18
C ILE A 292 13.76 -11.97 -30.56
N ASN A 293 12.43 -11.87 -30.66
CA ASN A 293 11.75 -11.90 -31.94
C ASN A 293 11.56 -10.46 -32.45
N LEU A 294 12.46 -10.04 -33.35
CA LEU A 294 12.43 -8.74 -34.03
C LEU A 294 11.28 -8.61 -35.04
#